data_AF-A0A7T8HME1-F1
#
_entry.id   AF-A0A7T8HME1-F1
#
_cell.length_a   1.000
_cell.length_b   1.000
_cell.length_c   1.000
_cell.angle_alpha   90.00
_cell.angle_beta   90.00
_cell.angle_gamma   90.00
#
_symmetry.space_group_name_H-M   'P 1'
#
loop_
_entity.id
_entity.type
_entity.pdbx_description
1 polymer ?
#
loop_
_entity_poly.entity_id
_entity_poly.type
_entity_poly.pdbx_seq_one_letter_code
_entity_poly.pdbx_strand_id
1 'polypeptide(L)'
;MLAEGKIRLAAKFGELSSNIEALVTSAFSDDILLSWQDMTNLGMLDKNFNFPHASSRLIRPFQGAPPDNNLSNRQSLAITLRDKYFSDTTAENLDEKKALLINLFNDVISDSLEGKEPISGRPMKLYFKEDVKIIPFQAKTPRNIPLHMRGPADDLIKELLHTKIIAQVDTL
;
A
#
# COMPACT_ATOMS: atom_id res chain seq x y z
N MET A 1 4.97 7.99 25.07
CA MET A 1 6.05 7.21 25.69
C MET A 1 7.09 8.20 26.18
N LEU A 2 7.34 8.25 27.50
CA LEU A 2 8.32 9.17 28.10
C LEU A 2 9.65 8.42 28.23
N ALA A 3 10.72 8.99 27.67
CA ALA A 3 12.07 8.48 27.89
C ALA A 3 12.56 8.95 29.26
N GLU A 4 12.91 8.01 30.13
CA GLU A 4 13.33 8.27 31.52
C GLU A 4 14.84 8.33 31.67
N GLY A 5 15.58 7.77 30.71
CA GLY A 5 17.03 7.82 30.68
C GLY A 5 17.61 7.60 29.29
N LYS A 6 18.89 7.93 29.14
CA LYS A 6 19.68 7.67 27.93
C LYS A 6 20.91 6.88 28.32
N ILE A 7 21.15 5.76 27.66
CA ILE A 7 22.31 4.90 27.91
C ILE A 7 23.06 4.62 26.61
N ARG A 8 24.34 4.28 26.73
CA ARG A 8 25.14 3.74 25.62
C ARG A 8 25.48 2.30 25.95
N LEU A 9 25.14 1.39 25.06
CA LEU A 9 25.37 -0.04 25.21
C LEU A 9 26.10 -0.57 23.98
N ALA A 10 26.99 -1.54 24.19
CA ALA A 10 27.63 -2.26 23.10
C ALA A 10 26.86 -3.56 22.86
N ALA A 11 26.29 -3.72 21.67
CA ALA A 11 25.62 -4.94 21.26
C ALA A 11 26.54 -5.74 20.34
N LYS A 12 26.53 -7.08 20.48
CA LYS A 12 27.29 -7.99 19.65
C LYS A 12 26.37 -9.07 19.08
N PHE A 13 26.45 -9.28 17.77
CA PHE A 13 25.74 -10.34 17.07
C PHE A 13 26.73 -11.08 16.16
N GLY A 14 26.96 -12.37 16.43
CA GLY A 14 28.03 -13.13 15.77
C GLY A 14 29.40 -12.51 16.03
N GLU A 15 30.12 -12.16 14.97
CA GLU A 15 31.43 -11.49 15.02
C GLU A 15 31.35 -9.96 14.99
N LEU A 16 30.16 -9.41 14.70
CA LEU A 16 29.95 -7.98 14.54
C LEU A 16 29.49 -7.34 15.85
N SER A 17 30.01 -6.15 16.15
CA SER A 17 29.63 -5.38 17.33
C SER A 17 29.37 -3.92 16.97
N SER A 18 28.32 -3.34 17.55
CA SER A 18 27.94 -1.94 17.37
C SER A 18 27.68 -1.26 18.70
N ASN A 19 28.04 0.02 18.81
CA ASN A 19 27.69 0.87 19.94
C ASN A 19 26.34 1.54 19.66
N ILE A 20 25.36 1.27 20.51
CA ILE A 20 23.98 1.70 20.36
C ILE A 20 23.65 2.70 21.46
N GLU A 21 23.08 3.83 21.07
CA GLU A 21 22.56 4.82 22.01
C GLU A 21 21.06 4.56 22.21
N ALA A 22 20.70 4.07 23.39
CA ALA A 22 19.34 3.63 23.70
C ALA A 22 18.64 4.59 24.67
N LEU A 23 17.32 4.71 24.50
CA LEU A 23 16.44 5.38 25.44
C LEU A 23 15.82 4.33 26.35
N VAL A 24 15.88 4.58 27.65
CA VAL A 24 15.33 3.69 28.69
C VAL A 24 14.00 4.26 29.15
N THR A 25 13.02 3.38 29.29
CA THR A 25 11.71 3.69 29.86
C THR A 25 11.29 2.52 30.73
N SER A 26 10.77 2.78 31.94
CA SER A 26 10.24 1.74 32.82
C SER A 26 9.06 0.96 32.24
N ALA A 27 8.49 1.42 31.12
CA ALA A 27 7.40 0.76 30.41
C ALA A 27 7.81 -0.55 29.72
N PHE A 28 9.10 -0.78 29.49
CA PHE A 28 9.64 -2.05 28.98
C PHE A 28 10.57 -2.65 30.03
N SER A 29 10.19 -3.78 30.61
CA SER A 29 10.98 -4.44 31.65
C SER A 29 12.11 -5.30 31.08
N ASP A 30 11.86 -6.00 29.97
CA ASP A 30 12.76 -7.07 29.49
C ASP A 30 13.07 -7.02 27.99
N ASP A 31 12.45 -6.11 27.23
CA ASP A 31 12.59 -6.03 25.78
C ASP A 31 13.46 -4.85 25.34
N ILE A 32 14.36 -5.09 24.37
CA ILE A 32 15.17 -4.04 23.73
C ILE A 32 14.66 -3.86 22.30
N LEU A 33 14.11 -2.68 22.01
CA LEU A 33 13.77 -2.28 20.65
C LEU A 33 15.02 -1.70 19.97
N LEU A 34 15.45 -2.34 18.89
CA LEU A 34 16.56 -1.89 18.07
C LEU A 34 16.08 -1.16 16.82
N SER A 35 16.77 -0.09 16.45
CA SER A 35 16.52 0.56 15.17
C SER A 35 16.98 -0.36 14.02
N TRP A 36 16.33 -0.24 12.87
CA TRP A 36 16.74 -1.00 11.68
C TRP A 36 18.18 -0.66 11.24
N GLN A 37 18.65 0.57 11.53
CA GLN A 37 20.02 1.00 11.27
C GLN A 37 21.01 0.21 12.12
N ASP A 38 20.73 0.06 13.42
CA ASP A 38 21.56 -0.71 14.34
C ASP A 38 21.57 -2.20 13.99
N MET A 39 20.42 -2.75 13.60
CA MET A 39 20.32 -4.14 13.14
C MET A 39 21.11 -4.39 11.85
N THR A 40 21.18 -3.40 10.95
CA THR A 40 22.02 -3.46 9.74
C THR A 40 23.50 -3.44 10.11
N ASN A 41 23.90 -2.59 11.07
CA ASN A 41 25.28 -2.52 11.56
C ASN A 41 25.71 -3.81 12.28
N LEU A 42 24.78 -4.46 12.99
CA LEU A 42 24.98 -5.77 13.62
C LEU A 42 24.97 -6.94 12.63
N GLY A 43 24.68 -6.68 11.34
CA GLY A 43 24.60 -7.72 10.30
C GLY A 43 23.39 -8.64 10.43
N MET A 44 22.37 -8.26 11.22
CA MET A 44 21.10 -8.99 11.33
C MET A 44 20.21 -8.74 10.11
N LEU A 45 20.40 -7.60 9.45
CA LEU A 45 19.71 -7.21 8.22
C LEU A 45 20.73 -6.99 7.11
N ASP A 46 20.32 -7.25 5.86
CA ASP A 46 21.13 -6.94 4.68
C ASP A 46 21.44 -5.43 4.64
N LYS A 47 22.62 -5.04 4.18
CA LYS A 47 22.95 -3.63 3.92
C LYS A 47 22.02 -2.99 2.88
N ASN A 48 21.39 -3.82 2.05
CA ASN A 48 20.36 -3.43 1.10
C ASN A 48 18.94 -3.47 1.68
N PHE A 49 18.79 -3.73 2.98
CA PHE A 49 17.50 -3.75 3.64
C PHE A 49 16.90 -2.35 3.64
N ASN A 50 15.89 -2.15 2.80
CA ASN A 50 15.24 -0.86 2.64
C ASN A 50 13.83 -0.88 3.25
N PHE A 51 13.72 -0.39 4.48
CA PHE A 51 12.47 -0.27 5.21
C PHE A 51 12.15 1.21 5.51
N PRO A 52 10.89 1.66 5.37
CA PRO A 52 9.69 0.92 4.97
C PRO A 52 9.51 0.95 3.45
N HIS A 53 10.19 0.09 2.65
CA HIS A 53 10.12 0.11 1.19
C HIS A 53 10.07 1.52 0.54
N ALA A 54 10.66 2.51 1.20
CA ALA A 54 10.98 3.80 0.62
C ALA A 54 12.31 3.63 -0.11
N SER A 55 12.41 2.56 -0.91
CA SER A 55 13.20 2.67 -2.10
C SER A 55 12.63 3.88 -2.80
N SER A 56 13.47 4.90 -2.92
CA SER A 56 13.75 5.47 -4.22
C SER A 56 13.77 4.35 -5.26
N ARG A 57 12.60 3.80 -5.59
CA ARG A 57 12.29 3.45 -6.94
C ARG A 57 12.50 4.79 -7.65
N LEU A 58 13.72 5.00 -8.12
CA LEU A 58 13.86 5.25 -9.54
C LEU A 58 12.97 4.17 -10.16
N ILE A 59 11.72 4.56 -10.41
CA ILE A 59 10.72 3.77 -11.08
C ILE A 59 11.42 3.40 -12.37
N ARG A 60 11.99 2.20 -12.44
CA ARG A 60 12.25 1.61 -13.73
C ARG A 60 10.84 1.41 -14.26
N PRO A 61 10.42 2.15 -15.29
CA PRO A 61 9.12 1.90 -15.88
C PRO A 61 9.08 0.41 -16.19
N PHE A 62 8.01 -0.25 -15.76
CA PHE A 62 7.68 -1.57 -16.27
C PHE A 62 7.81 -1.48 -17.81
N GLN A 63 8.54 -2.38 -18.47
CA GLN A 63 8.64 -2.35 -19.92
C GLN A 63 7.22 -2.53 -20.49
N GLY A 64 6.58 -1.43 -20.89
CA GLY A 64 5.18 -1.35 -21.28
C GLY A 64 4.33 -0.30 -20.54
N ALA A 65 4.83 0.32 -19.47
CA ALA A 65 4.17 1.48 -18.86
C ALA A 65 4.34 2.71 -19.77
N PRO A 66 3.26 3.48 -20.04
CA PRO A 66 3.38 4.77 -20.71
C PRO A 66 4.42 5.64 -19.97
N PRO A 67 5.27 6.39 -20.69
CA PRO A 67 6.19 7.33 -20.03
C PRO A 67 5.36 8.28 -19.17
N ASP A 68 5.62 8.27 -17.86
CA ASP A 68 4.94 9.17 -16.92
C ASP A 68 5.75 10.47 -16.83
N ASN A 69 5.44 11.40 -17.73
CA ASN A 69 6.15 12.67 -17.94
C ASN A 69 6.27 13.54 -16.68
N ASN A 70 5.49 13.22 -15.64
CA ASN A 70 5.32 14.03 -14.44
C ASN A 70 5.97 13.44 -13.19
N LEU A 71 6.70 12.34 -13.31
CA LEU A 71 7.29 11.64 -12.16
C LEU A 71 8.32 12.49 -11.40
N SER A 72 9.21 13.18 -12.13
CA SER A 72 10.19 14.12 -11.54
C SER A 72 9.51 15.34 -10.91
N ASN A 73 8.38 15.79 -11.48
CA ASN A 73 7.59 16.89 -10.93
C ASN A 73 6.91 16.47 -9.63
N ARG A 74 6.40 15.24 -9.53
CA ARG A 74 5.77 14.71 -8.31
C ARG A 74 6.76 14.51 -7.16
N GLN A 75 7.97 14.05 -7.44
CA GLN A 75 9.00 13.89 -6.40
C GLN A 75 9.48 15.24 -5.84
N SER A 76 9.72 16.21 -6.71
CA SER A 76 10.13 17.57 -6.30
C SER A 76 8.99 18.31 -5.58
N LEU A 77 7.74 18.14 -6.02
CA LEU A 77 6.57 18.66 -5.31
C LEU A 77 6.35 17.98 -3.95
N ALA A 78 6.51 16.65 -3.84
CA ALA A 78 6.36 15.95 -2.57
C ALA A 78 7.41 16.40 -1.53
N ILE A 79 8.65 16.64 -1.96
CA ILE A 79 9.70 17.23 -1.10
C ILE A 79 9.30 18.65 -0.67
N THR A 80 8.86 19.48 -1.62
CA THR A 80 8.42 20.86 -1.33
C THR A 80 7.22 20.91 -0.38
N LEU A 81 6.26 19.98 -0.53
CA LEU A 81 5.07 19.89 0.33
C LEU A 81 5.40 19.36 1.71
N ARG A 82 6.35 18.42 1.82
CA ARG A 82 6.88 17.93 3.10
C ARG A 82 7.46 19.09 3.91
N ASP A 83 8.36 19.87 3.29
CA ASP A 83 9.06 20.96 3.97
C ASP A 83 8.12 22.12 4.33
N LYS A 84 7.09 22.37 3.51
CA LYS A 84 6.14 23.48 3.70
C LYS A 84 4.99 23.18 4.66
N TYR A 85 4.48 21.94 4.71
CA TYR A 85 3.24 21.61 5.43
C TYR A 85 3.39 20.60 6.57
N PHE A 86 4.53 19.93 6.70
CA PHE A 86 4.76 18.90 7.74
C PHE A 86 5.82 19.30 8.77
N SER A 87 6.32 20.54 8.74
CA SER A 87 7.27 21.08 9.73
C SER A 87 6.58 21.51 11.04
N ASP A 88 5.35 22.02 10.98
CA ASP A 88 4.56 22.41 12.16
C ASP A 88 3.24 21.63 12.25
N THR A 89 3.09 20.89 13.35
CA THR A 89 1.94 20.02 13.63
C THR A 89 0.87 20.77 14.41
N THR A 90 0.34 21.86 13.86
CA THR A 90 -0.89 22.48 14.39
C THR A 90 -2.11 21.87 13.68
N ALA A 91 -3.11 21.49 14.47
CA ALA A 91 -4.31 20.77 14.02
C ALA A 91 -5.23 21.60 13.09
N GLU A 92 -4.94 22.89 12.92
CA GLU A 92 -5.87 23.86 12.35
C GLU A 92 -6.04 23.76 10.82
N ASN A 93 -5.17 23.05 10.09
CA ASN A 93 -5.25 22.96 8.62
C ASN A 93 -5.25 21.53 8.05
N LEU A 94 -5.86 20.57 8.76
CA LEU A 94 -5.90 19.18 8.30
C LEU A 94 -6.69 19.01 6.99
N ASP A 95 -7.82 19.70 6.86
CA ASP A 95 -8.71 19.52 5.70
C ASP A 95 -8.15 20.18 4.44
N GLU A 96 -7.44 21.30 4.57
CA GLU A 96 -6.69 21.91 3.48
C GLU A 96 -5.56 20.99 3.00
N LYS A 97 -4.83 20.37 3.93
CA LYS A 97 -3.77 19.39 3.62
C LYS A 97 -4.34 18.16 2.91
N LYS A 98 -5.52 17.67 3.34
CA LYS A 98 -6.21 16.57 2.66
C LYS A 98 -6.61 16.95 1.24
N ALA A 99 -7.23 18.12 1.04
CA ALA A 99 -7.64 18.59 -0.28
C ALA A 99 -6.45 18.72 -1.23
N LEU A 100 -5.31 19.22 -0.75
CA LEU A 100 -4.07 19.29 -1.52
C LEU A 100 -3.57 17.90 -1.92
N LEU A 101 -3.59 16.92 -1.02
CA LEU A 101 -3.16 15.55 -1.32
C LEU A 101 -4.09 14.84 -2.31
N ILE A 102 -5.40 15.00 -2.14
CA ILE A 102 -6.40 14.44 -3.08
C ILE A 102 -6.19 15.01 -4.48
N ASN A 103 -5.98 16.33 -4.60
CA ASN A 103 -5.71 16.96 -5.89
C ASN A 103 -4.39 16.50 -6.50
N LEU A 104 -3.33 16.35 -5.70
CA LEU A 104 -2.01 15.95 -6.18
C LEU A 104 -1.97 14.51 -6.68
N PHE A 105 -2.70 13.63 -6.00
CA PHE A 105 -2.76 12.20 -6.28
C PHE A 105 -4.11 11.77 -6.84
N ASN A 106 -4.81 12.64 -7.57
CA ASN A 106 -6.14 12.36 -8.14
C ASN A 106 -6.15 11.20 -9.16
N ASP A 107 -4.97 10.81 -9.63
CA ASP A 107 -4.76 9.66 -10.49
C ASP A 107 -4.85 8.34 -9.70
N VAL A 108 -4.42 8.34 -8.44
CA VAL A 108 -4.40 7.17 -7.55
C VAL A 108 -5.57 7.19 -6.55
N ILE A 109 -6.00 8.37 -6.12
CA ILE A 109 -7.04 8.60 -5.11
C ILE A 109 -8.28 9.14 -5.83
N SER A 110 -9.32 8.32 -5.92
CA SER A 110 -10.63 8.73 -6.41
C SER A 110 -11.74 7.98 -5.70
N ASP A 111 -12.88 8.64 -5.51
CA ASP A 111 -14.09 8.02 -4.94
C ASP A 111 -14.87 7.20 -5.98
N SER A 112 -14.52 7.34 -7.27
CA SER A 112 -15.11 6.62 -8.39
C SER A 112 -14.04 5.87 -9.19
N LEU A 113 -14.43 4.72 -9.74
CA LEU A 113 -13.64 3.91 -10.67
C LEU A 113 -13.97 4.22 -12.15
N GLU A 114 -14.84 5.20 -12.41
CA GLU A 114 -15.25 5.57 -13.76
C GLU A 114 -14.05 6.05 -14.59
N GLY A 115 -13.90 5.49 -15.80
CA GLY A 115 -12.78 5.79 -16.68
C GLY A 115 -11.41 5.25 -16.23
N LYS A 116 -11.36 4.46 -15.14
CA LYS A 116 -10.13 3.80 -14.68
C LYS A 116 -10.01 2.42 -15.32
N GLU A 117 -8.87 2.17 -15.96
CA GLU A 117 -8.58 0.85 -16.50
C GLU A 117 -8.18 -0.13 -15.37
N PRO A 118 -8.47 -1.43 -15.51
CA PRO A 118 -7.93 -2.44 -14.62
C PRO A 118 -6.41 -2.33 -14.52
N ILE A 119 -5.88 -2.58 -13.31
CA ILE A 119 -4.44 -2.54 -13.06
C ILE A 119 -3.75 -3.49 -14.05
N SER A 120 -2.80 -2.95 -14.82
CA SER A 120 -1.97 -3.77 -15.70
C SER A 120 -1.15 -4.74 -14.87
N GLY A 121 -1.38 -6.04 -15.09
CA GLY A 121 -0.79 -7.10 -14.30
C GLY A 121 -0.92 -8.44 -15.01
N ARG A 122 -0.17 -9.43 -14.53
CA ARG A 122 -0.37 -10.81 -14.99
C ARG A 122 -1.78 -11.25 -14.57
N PRO A 123 -2.48 -12.05 -15.39
CA PRO A 123 -3.78 -12.60 -15.01
C PRO A 123 -3.72 -13.27 -13.63
N MET A 124 -4.68 -12.95 -12.77
CA MET A 124 -4.80 -13.58 -11.46
C MET A 124 -5.04 -15.08 -11.64
N LYS A 125 -4.30 -15.91 -10.90
CA LYS A 125 -4.49 -17.38 -10.89
C LYS A 125 -5.14 -17.79 -9.59
N LEU A 126 -6.24 -18.53 -9.69
CA LEU A 126 -6.90 -19.16 -8.55
C LEU A 126 -6.40 -20.60 -8.43
N TYR A 127 -5.80 -20.93 -7.28
CA TYR A 127 -5.33 -22.29 -6.97
C TYR A 127 -6.35 -22.95 -6.05
N PHE A 128 -6.81 -24.14 -6.44
CA PHE A 128 -7.69 -24.95 -5.62
C PHE A 128 -6.87 -25.90 -4.73
N LYS A 129 -7.47 -26.39 -3.64
CA LYS A 129 -6.85 -27.39 -2.77
C LYS A 129 -6.68 -28.72 -3.52
N GLU A 130 -5.52 -29.34 -3.38
CA GLU A 130 -5.17 -30.58 -4.07
C GLU A 130 -5.81 -31.81 -3.42
N ASP A 131 -5.94 -31.80 -2.08
CA ASP A 131 -6.49 -32.92 -1.31
C ASP A 131 -8.03 -33.05 -1.39
N VAL A 132 -8.68 -32.17 -2.15
CA VAL A 132 -10.13 -32.12 -2.27
C VAL A 132 -10.54 -32.29 -3.72
N LYS A 133 -11.43 -33.25 -3.99
CA LYS A 133 -12.06 -33.37 -5.29
C LYS A 133 -12.90 -32.13 -5.59
N ILE A 134 -12.46 -31.34 -6.58
CA ILE A 134 -13.18 -30.14 -7.02
C ILE A 134 -14.31 -30.57 -7.96
N ILE A 135 -15.55 -30.22 -7.60
CA ILE A 135 -16.73 -30.44 -8.44
C ILE A 135 -17.32 -29.05 -8.72
N PRO A 136 -17.27 -28.56 -9.97
CA PRO A 136 -17.89 -27.30 -10.33
C PRO A 136 -19.39 -27.32 -9.99
N PHE A 137 -19.84 -26.31 -9.27
CA PHE A 137 -21.25 -26.14 -8.96
C PHE A 137 -21.95 -25.42 -10.11
N GLN A 138 -22.94 -26.07 -10.72
CA GLN A 138 -23.78 -25.48 -11.76
C GLN A 138 -25.14 -25.08 -11.19
N ALA A 139 -25.31 -23.78 -10.92
CA ALA A 139 -26.62 -23.22 -10.58
C ALA A 139 -27.46 -23.03 -11.85
N LYS A 140 -28.48 -23.87 -12.05
CA LYS A 140 -29.37 -23.77 -13.23
C LYS A 140 -30.29 -22.56 -13.18
N THR A 141 -30.69 -22.14 -11.98
CA THR A 141 -31.61 -21.01 -11.77
C THR A 141 -31.09 -20.12 -10.65
N PRO A 142 -30.93 -18.80 -10.89
CA PRO A 142 -30.63 -17.85 -9.83
C PRO A 142 -31.90 -17.59 -8.99
N ARG A 143 -31.72 -17.00 -7.81
CA ARG A 143 -32.85 -16.49 -7.01
C ARG A 143 -33.47 -15.29 -7.74
N ASN A 144 -34.79 -15.18 -7.68
CA ASN A 144 -35.50 -14.02 -8.24
C ASN A 144 -35.10 -12.73 -7.49
N ILE A 145 -34.79 -11.69 -8.26
CA ILE A 145 -34.57 -10.35 -7.74
C ILE A 145 -35.93 -9.75 -7.34
N PRO A 146 -36.09 -9.21 -6.11
CA PRO A 146 -37.32 -8.53 -5.71
C PRO A 146 -37.70 -7.41 -6.69
N LEU A 147 -39.00 -7.23 -6.95
CA LEU A 147 -39.49 -6.32 -8.01
C LEU A 147 -38.95 -4.89 -7.86
N HIS A 148 -38.90 -4.37 -6.64
CA HIS A 148 -38.42 -3.01 -6.34
C HIS A 148 -36.90 -2.85 -6.54
N MET A 149 -36.13 -3.94 -6.61
CA MET A 149 -34.69 -3.91 -6.84
C MET A 149 -34.31 -4.21 -8.29
N ARG A 150 -35.27 -4.57 -9.15
CA ARG A 150 -34.99 -4.99 -10.53
C ARG A 150 -34.35 -3.87 -11.35
N GLY A 151 -34.94 -2.67 -11.33
CA GLY A 151 -34.40 -1.50 -12.04
C GLY A 151 -32.96 -1.17 -11.62
N PRO A 152 -32.70 -0.94 -10.32
CA PRO A 152 -31.34 -0.70 -9.83
C PRO A 152 -30.34 -1.81 -10.15
N ALA A 153 -30.76 -3.08 -10.13
CA ALA A 153 -29.89 -4.20 -10.46
C ALA A 153 -29.53 -4.23 -11.96
N ASP A 154 -30.50 -3.98 -12.83
CA ASP A 154 -30.28 -3.94 -14.28
C ASP A 154 -29.33 -2.79 -14.66
N ASP A 155 -29.48 -1.63 -14.02
CA ASP A 155 -28.62 -0.47 -14.25
C ASP A 155 -27.18 -0.72 -13.77
N LEU A 156 -27.01 -1.37 -12.61
CA LEU A 156 -25.69 -1.77 -12.13
C LEU A 156 -25.01 -2.78 -13.08
N ILE A 157 -25.76 -3.75 -13.61
CA ILE A 157 -25.21 -4.72 -14.58
C ILE A 157 -24.72 -4.00 -15.84
N LYS A 158 -25.50 -3.04 -16.36
CA LYS A 158 -25.10 -2.25 -17.54
C LYS A 158 -23.83 -1.44 -17.26
N GLU A 159 -23.74 -0.82 -16.09
CA GLU A 159 -22.55 -0.06 -15.67
C GLU A 159 -21.30 -0.95 -15.61
N LEU A 160 -21.41 -2.13 -14.99
CA LEU A 160 -20.28 -3.06 -14.85
C LEU A 160 -19.83 -3.66 -16.19
N LEU A 161 -20.76 -3.86 -17.14
CA LEU A 161 -20.45 -4.26 -18.51
C LEU A 161 -19.76 -3.11 -19.28
N HIS A 162 -20.27 -1.88 -19.15
CA HIS A 162 -19.69 -0.70 -19.79
C HIS A 162 -18.26 -0.42 -19.31
N THR A 163 -18.03 -0.52 -17.99
CA THR A 163 -16.71 -0.37 -17.36
C THR A 163 -15.79 -1.58 -17.55
N LYS A 164 -16.25 -2.65 -18.22
CA LYS A 164 -15.50 -3.88 -18.52
C LYS A 164 -14.99 -4.60 -17.26
N ILE A 165 -15.66 -4.42 -16.12
CA ILE A 165 -15.38 -5.16 -14.89
C ILE A 165 -15.90 -6.60 -15.02
N ILE A 166 -17.06 -6.77 -15.67
CA ILE A 166 -17.62 -8.07 -16.01
C ILE A 166 -17.76 -8.22 -17.53
N ALA A 167 -17.79 -9.45 -18.01
CA ALA A 167 -17.99 -9.78 -19.42
C ALA A 167 -18.98 -10.94 -19.55
N GLN A 168 -19.72 -10.95 -20.66
CA GLN A 168 -20.54 -12.09 -21.03
C GLN A 168 -19.63 -13.25 -21.43
N VAL A 169 -19.92 -14.44 -20.89
CA VAL A 169 -19.20 -15.67 -21.20
C VAL A 169 -20.20 -16.65 -21.77
N ASP A 170 -19.90 -17.19 -22.94
CA ASP A 170 -20.72 -18.24 -23.55
C ASP A 170 -20.54 -19.54 -22.78
N THR A 171 -21.64 -20.22 -22.48
CA THR A 171 -21.61 -21.57 -21.92
C THR A 171 -21.37 -22.58 -23.04
N LEU A 172 -20.30 -23.37 -22.93
CA LEU A 172 -20.06 -24.57 -23.73
C LEU A 172 -21.15 -25.64 -23.51
#